data_AF-A0A928ZM54-F1
#
_entry.id   AF-A0A928ZM54-F1
#
_cell.length_a   1.000
_cell.length_b   1.000
_cell.length_c   1.000
_cell.angle_alpha   90.00
_cell.angle_beta   90.00
_cell.angle_gamma   90.00
#
_symmetry.space_group_name_H-M   'P 1'
#
loop_
_entity.id
_entity.type
_entity.pdbx_description
1 polymer ?
#
loop_
_entity_poly.entity_id
_entity_poly.type
_entity_poly.pdbx_seq_one_letter_code
_entity_poly.pdbx_strand_id
1 'polypeptide(L)' 'MAACKKGRKPESAQVKSGVKDWFDWARQKRIVIAMSGETVYTPEGEGVALVEMMRRYPVRK' A
#
# COMPACT_ATOMS: atom_id res chain seq x y z
N MET A 1 -7.55 -6.87 40.42
CA MET A 1 -8.40 -6.10 39.48
C MET A 1 -7.67 -6.01 38.15
N ALA A 2 -8.32 -6.49 37.08
CA ALA A 2 -7.75 -6.57 35.75
C ALA A 2 -7.64 -5.20 35.08
N ALA A 3 -6.52 -4.93 34.41
CA ALA A 3 -6.42 -3.86 33.42
C ALA A 3 -5.32 -4.19 32.39
N CYS A 4 -5.56 -5.23 31.59
CA CYS A 4 -4.82 -5.47 30.35
C CYS A 4 -5.16 -4.37 29.33
N LYS A 5 -4.50 -3.21 29.41
CA LYS A 5 -4.54 -2.18 28.37
C LYS A 5 -3.61 -2.58 27.22
N LYS A 6 -3.98 -3.60 26.43
CA LYS A 6 -3.32 -3.88 25.15
C LYS A 6 -3.76 -2.82 24.14
N GLY A 7 -2.77 -2.13 23.58
CA GLY A 7 -2.92 -0.92 22.80
C GLY A 7 -3.87 -1.03 21.62
N ARG A 8 -4.65 0.04 21.44
CA ARG A 8 -5.36 0.35 20.21
C ARG A 8 -4.34 0.51 19.08
N LYS A 9 -4.27 -0.45 18.16
CA LYS A 9 -3.63 -0.27 16.85
C LYS A 9 -4.44 -0.97 15.75
N PRO A 10 -5.56 -0.39 15.28
CA PRO A 10 -6.17 -0.83 14.02
C PRO A 10 -5.70 0.00 12.82
N GLU A 11 -4.88 1.03 13.03
CA GLU A 11 -4.47 1.95 11.95
C GLU A 11 -3.62 1.25 10.88
N SER A 12 -2.92 0.17 11.24
CA SER A 12 -2.09 -0.59 10.30
C SER A 12 -2.89 -1.55 9.42
N ALA A 13 -4.01 -2.09 9.90
CA ALA A 13 -4.72 -3.16 9.20
C ALA A 13 -5.59 -2.61 8.05
N GLN A 14 -6.22 -1.47 8.26
CA GLN A 14 -7.09 -0.82 7.28
C GLN A 14 -6.27 -0.16 6.16
N VAL A 15 -5.14 0.48 6.51
CA VAL A 15 -4.16 1.00 5.54
C VAL A 15 -3.62 -0.13 4.66
N LYS A 16 -3.32 -1.30 5.24
CA LYS A 16 -2.88 -2.48 4.48
C LYS A 16 -3.92 -2.99 3.48
N SER A 17 -5.22 -2.86 3.77
CA SER A 17 -6.27 -3.30 2.86
C SER A 17 -6.33 -2.43 1.60
N GLY A 18 -6.33 -1.10 1.74
CA GLY A 18 -6.36 -0.18 0.60
C GLY A 18 -5.09 -0.24 -0.26
N VAL A 19 -3.95 -0.50 0.36
CA VAL A 19 -2.68 -0.70 -0.34
C VAL A 19 -2.68 -1.96 -1.20
N LYS A 20 -3.27 -3.06 -0.71
CA LYS A 20 -3.36 -4.32 -1.46
C LYS A 20 -4.25 -4.19 -2.69
N ASP A 21 -5.43 -3.60 -2.54
CA ASP A 21 -6.36 -3.34 -3.66
C ASP A 21 -5.70 -2.46 -4.73
N TRP A 22 -5.06 -1.37 -4.29
CA TRP A 22 -4.32 -0.49 -5.18
C TRP A 22 -3.18 -1.23 -5.90
N PHE A 23 -2.40 -2.05 -5.19
CA PHE A 23 -1.27 -2.77 -5.76
C PHE A 23 -1.71 -3.80 -6.81
N ASP A 24 -2.79 -4.55 -6.54
CA ASP A 24 -3.31 -5.54 -7.49
C ASP A 24 -3.78 -4.86 -8.78
N TRP A 25 -4.58 -3.80 -8.64
CA TRP A 25 -5.01 -2.98 -9.78
C TRP A 25 -3.80 -2.39 -10.54
N ALA A 26 -2.83 -1.80 -9.84
CA ALA A 26 -1.66 -1.18 -10.43
C ALA A 26 -0.79 -2.21 -11.17
N ARG A 27 -0.69 -3.43 -10.64
CA ARG A 27 0.01 -4.55 -11.28
C ARG A 27 -0.71 -5.02 -12.55
N GLN A 28 -2.04 -5.13 -12.54
CA GLN A 28 -2.82 -5.48 -13.73
C GLN A 28 -2.65 -4.43 -14.85
N LYS A 29 -2.54 -3.15 -14.49
CA LYS A 29 -2.27 -2.04 -15.42
C LYS A 29 -0.81 -1.90 -15.83
N ARG A 30 0.09 -2.77 -15.33
CA ARG A 30 1.55 -2.71 -15.50
C ARG A 30 2.15 -1.36 -15.06
N ILE A 31 1.59 -0.74 -14.03
CA ILE A 31 2.13 0.48 -13.42
C ILE A 31 3.25 0.14 -12.43
N VAL A 32 3.13 -1.01 -11.75
CA VAL A 32 4.14 -1.56 -10.83
C VAL A 32 4.35 -3.05 -11.07
N ILE A 33 5.53 -3.55 -10.75
CA ILE A 33 5.91 -4.97 -10.88
C ILE A 33 6.12 -5.66 -9.53
N ALA A 34 6.58 -4.92 -8.52
CA ALA A 34 6.89 -5.43 -7.19
C ALA A 34 6.71 -4.35 -6.13
N MET A 35 6.64 -4.77 -4.87
CA MET A 35 6.53 -3.89 -3.71
C MET A 35 7.34 -4.45 -2.56
N SER A 36 8.04 -3.57 -1.84
CA SER A 36 8.76 -3.87 -0.62
C SER A 36 8.50 -2.78 0.42
N GLY A 37 7.82 -3.10 1.50
CA GLY A 37 7.45 -2.12 2.54
C GLY A 37 6.59 -0.99 1.99
N GLU A 38 7.15 0.22 1.92
CA GLU A 38 6.49 1.44 1.41
C GLU A 38 7.06 1.89 0.05
N THR A 39 7.82 1.01 -0.62
CA THR A 39 8.41 1.24 -1.93
C THR A 39 7.78 0.31 -2.96
N VAL A 40 7.45 0.85 -4.13
CA VAL A 40 6.98 0.09 -5.29
C VAL A 40 7.98 0.22 -6.43
N TYR A 41 8.09 -0.83 -7.24
CA TYR A 41 9.01 -0.87 -8.36
C TYR A 41 8.23 -0.75 -9.68
N THR A 42 8.63 0.18 -10.53
CA THR A 42 8.05 0.36 -11.87
C THR A 42 8.55 -0.73 -12.83
N PRO A 43 7.90 -0.94 -13.99
CA PRO A 43 8.42 -1.82 -15.03
C PRO A 43 9.80 -1.41 -15.56
N GLU A 44 10.15 -0.13 -15.41
CA GLU A 44 11.45 0.43 -15.80
C GLU A 44 12.55 0.14 -14.76
N GLY A 45 12.19 -0.46 -13.62
CA GLY A 45 13.11 -0.79 -12.54
C GLY A 45 13.29 0.32 -11.51
N GLU A 46 12.51 1.40 -11.58
CA GLU A 46 12.60 2.51 -10.62
C GLU A 46 11.85 2.19 -9.31
N GLY A 47 12.52 2.42 -8.19
CA GLY A 47 11.91 2.34 -6.86
C GLY A 47 11.28 3.68 -6.47
N VAL A 48 9.96 3.72 -6.32
CA VAL A 48 9.18 4.92 -6.01
C VAL A 48 8.40 4.73 -4.71
N ALA A 49 8.19 5.80 -3.95
CA ALA A 49 7.37 5.75 -2.74
C ALA A 49 5.92 5.36 -3.07
N LEU A 50 5.36 4.39 -2.34
CA LEU A 50 3.99 3.90 -2.50
C LEU A 50 2.98 5.05 -2.45
N VAL A 51 3.09 5.93 -1.44
CA VAL A 51 2.17 7.06 -1.27
C VAL A 51 2.22 8.01 -2.47
N GLU A 52 3.41 8.23 -3.03
CA GLU A 52 3.57 9.05 -4.23
C GLU A 52 2.89 8.38 -5.43
N MET A 53 3.10 7.09 -5.63
CA MET A 53 2.45 6.35 -6.71
C MET A 53 0.94 6.26 -6.55
N MET A 54 0.43 6.09 -5.34
CA MET A 54 -1.01 6.10 -5.06
C MET A 54 -1.66 7.46 -5.35
N ARG A 55 -0.92 8.57 -5.17
CA ARG A 55 -1.38 9.91 -5.56
C ARG A 55 -1.36 10.12 -7.07
N ARG A 56 -0.34 9.62 -7.76
CA ARG A 56 -0.21 9.69 -9.23
C ARG A 56 -1.25 8.83 -9.94
N TYR A 57 -1.54 7.65 -9.38
CA TYR A 57 -2.44 6.65 -9.95
C TYR A 57 -3.54 6.28 -8.95
N PRO A 58 -4.51 7.16 -8.68
CA PRO A 58 -5.63 6.84 -7.82
C PRO A 58 -6.54 5.81 -8.49
N VAL A 59 -7.00 4.80 -7.73
CA VAL A 59 -8.08 3.91 -8.19
C VAL A 59 -9.35 4.76 -8.28
N ARG A 60 -9.78 5.09 -9.51
CA ARG A 60 -11.08 5.71 -9.74
C ARG A 60 -12.15 4.63 -9.58
N LYS A 61 -13.03 4.78 -8.60
CA LYS A 61 -14.28 4.00 -8.53
C LYS A 61 -15.22 4.42 -9.66
#